data_AF-A0A848KRB4-F1
#
_entry.id   AF-A0A848KRB4-F1
#
_cell.length_a   1.000
_cell.length_b   1.000
_cell.length_c   1.000
_cell.angle_alpha   90.00
_cell.angle_beta   90.00
_cell.angle_gamma   90.00
#
_symmetry.space_group_name_H-M   'P 1'
#
loop_
_entity.id
_entity.type
_entity.pdbx_description
1 polymer ?
#
loop_
_entity_poly.entity_id
_entity_poly.type
_entity_poly.pdbx_seq_one_letter_code
_entity_poly.pdbx_strand_id
1 'polypeptide(L)' 'MLESFVAEVFSSLPRSDQRVKAQLYTRGLLMDGQRKSMQPMAHRLDVDHQQ' A
#
# COMPACT_ATOMS: atom_id res chain seq x y z
N MET A 1 12.72 -7.87 5.39
CA MET A 1 12.11 -7.48 4.09
C MET A 1 11.08 -6.39 4.35
N LEU A 2 10.81 -5.51 3.37
CA LEU A 2 9.82 -4.42 3.52
C LEU A 2 8.46 -4.92 3.99
N GLU A 3 7.97 -6.04 3.47
CA GLU A 3 6.65 -6.59 3.82
C GLU A 3 6.53 -6.93 5.31
N SER A 4 7.52 -7.58 5.90
CA SER A 4 7.52 -7.95 7.32
C SER A 4 7.54 -6.71 8.22
N PHE A 5 8.35 -5.70 7.88
CA PHE A 5 8.41 -4.43 8.60
C PHE A 5 7.05 -3.71 8.54
N VAL A 6 6.45 -3.61 7.37
CA VAL A 6 5.16 -2.93 7.18
C VAL A 6 4.02 -3.71 7.85
N ALA A 7 4.08 -5.04 7.86
CA ALA A 7 3.14 -5.90 8.60
C ALA A 7 3.19 -5.64 10.11
N GLU A 8 4.40 -5.49 10.67
CA GLU A 8 4.60 -5.19 12.09
C GLU A 8 4.07 -3.80 12.44
N VAL A 9 4.42 -2.78 11.64
CA VAL A 9 3.98 -1.38 11.83
C VAL A 9 2.45 -1.27 11.85
N PHE A 10 1.75 -2.04 11.01
CA PHE A 10 0.29 -1.99 10.91
C PHE A 10 -0.43 -3.12 11.68
N SER A 11 0.29 -3.89 12.50
CA SER A 11 -0.27 -5.02 13.26
C SER A 11 -1.39 -4.61 14.22
N SER A 12 -1.36 -3.37 14.71
CA SER A 12 -2.36 -2.82 15.64
C SER A 12 -3.68 -2.39 14.97
N LEU A 13 -3.75 -2.33 13.64
CA LEU A 13 -5.01 -2.03 12.95
C LEU A 13 -5.98 -3.19 13.17
N PRO A 14 -7.19 -2.96 13.70
CA PRO A 14 -8.10 -4.04 14.08
C PRO A 14 -8.64 -4.82 12.87
N ARG A 15 -8.77 -4.15 11.71
CA ARG A 15 -9.38 -4.75 10.51
C ARG A 15 -8.33 -5.24 9.52
N SER A 16 -8.55 -6.43 8.97
CA SER A 16 -7.64 -7.06 8.01
C SER A 16 -7.55 -6.30 6.69
N ASP A 17 -8.67 -5.79 6.18
CA ASP A 17 -8.73 -4.99 4.95
C ASP A 17 -7.88 -3.72 5.05
N GLN A 18 -7.89 -3.04 6.20
CA GLN A 18 -7.04 -1.88 6.46
C GLN A 18 -5.56 -2.25 6.44
N ARG A 19 -5.18 -3.38 7.04
CA ARG A 19 -3.78 -3.85 7.02
C ARG A 19 -3.30 -4.14 5.60
N VAL A 20 -4.14 -4.80 4.79
CA VAL A 20 -3.84 -5.10 3.39
C VAL A 20 -3.68 -3.81 2.58
N LYS A 21 -4.62 -2.85 2.70
CA LYS A 21 -4.52 -1.58 1.96
C LYS A 21 -3.32 -0.75 2.42
N ALA A 22 -3.00 -0.73 3.72
CA ALA A 22 -1.84 -0.03 4.26
C ALA A 22 -0.51 -0.61 3.74
N GLN A 23 -0.38 -1.93 3.68
CA GLN A 23 0.76 -2.60 3.06
C GLN A 23 0.92 -2.24 1.58
N LEU A 24 -0.16 -2.35 0.81
CA LEU A 24 -0.19 -2.04 -0.62
C LEU A 24 0.20 -0.58 -0.88
N TYR A 25 -0.37 0.35 -0.13
CA TYR A 25 -0.11 1.79 -0.30
C TYR A 25 1.32 2.18 0.10
N THR A 26 1.87 1.62 1.19
CA THR A 26 3.26 1.86 1.59
C THR A 26 4.24 1.35 0.53
N ARG A 27 3.98 0.19 -0.08
CA ARG A 27 4.80 -0.30 -1.21
C ARG A 27 4.80 0.72 -2.35
N GLY A 28 3.64 1.22 -2.74
CA GLY A 28 3.54 2.17 -3.85
C GLY A 28 4.09 3.56 -3.56
N LEU A 29 4.12 3.98 -2.29
CA LEU A 29 4.76 5.22 -1.85
C LEU A 29 6.29 5.17 -1.91
N LEU A 30 6.88 3.99 -1.83
CA LEU A 30 8.33 3.78 -1.88
C LEU A 30 8.84 3.57 -3.32
N MET A 31 7.93 3.55 -4.30
CA MET A 31 8.26 3.53 -5.72
C MET A 31 8.34 4.96 -6.27
N ASP A 32 9.05 5.14 -7.38
CA ASP A 32 9.18 6.44 -8.02
C ASP A 32 7.83 7.04 -8.44
N GLY A 33 7.60 8.31 -8.10
CA GLY A 33 6.41 9.03 -8.52
C GLY A 33 6.12 10.31 -7.74
N GLN A 34 5.33 11.19 -8.36
CA GLN A 34 5.03 12.53 -7.83
C GLN A 34 3.60 12.68 -7.27
N ARG A 35 2.67 11.77 -7.61
CA ARG A 35 1.24 11.87 -7.25
C ARG A 35 0.80 10.71 -6.35
N LYS A 36 0.10 11.02 -5.25
CA LYS A 36 -0.39 10.00 -4.29
C LYS A 36 -1.84 9.56 -4.53
N SER A 37 -2.54 10.10 -5.53
CA SER A 37 -3.92 9.68 -5.84
C SER A 37 -3.99 8.21 -6.28
N MET A 38 -5.17 7.59 -6.17
CA MET A 38 -5.36 6.15 -6.37
C MET A 38 -4.93 5.67 -7.76
N GLN A 39 -5.29 6.38 -8.83
CA GLN A 39 -4.94 5.98 -10.21
C GLN A 39 -3.42 5.94 -10.46
N PRO A 40 -2.64 7.01 -10.17
CA PRO A 40 -1.18 6.93 -10.24
C PRO A 40 -0.58 5.85 -9.35
N MET A 41 -1.17 5.57 -8.20
CA MET A 41 -0.69 4.54 -7.28
C MET A 41 -0.92 3.12 -7.84
N ALA A 42 -2.13 2.89 -8.36
CA ALA A 42 -2.53 1.64 -8.99
C ALA A 42 -1.67 1.34 -10.23
N HIS A 43 -1.38 2.36 -11.04
CA HIS A 43 -0.46 2.24 -12.17
C HIS A 43 0.96 1.84 -11.76
N ARG A 44 1.49 2.34 -10.63
CA ARG A 44 2.82 1.94 -10.13
C ARG A 44 2.86 0.49 -9.67
N LEU A 45 1.77 0.04 -9.05
CA LEU A 45 1.67 -1.26 -8.41
C LEU A 45 1.15 -2.35 -9.35
N ASP A 46 0.76 -1.99 -10.57
CA ASP A 46 0.13 -2.87 -11.55
C ASP A 46 -1.12 -3.57 -10.97
N VAL A 47 -1.99 -2.78 -10.34
CA VAL A 47 -3.25 -3.24 -9.72
C VAL A 47 -4.43 -2.42 -10.22
N ASP A 48 -5.64 -2.95 -10.07
CA ASP A 48 -6.85 -2.19 -10.36
C ASP A 48 -7.15 -1.18 -9.24
N HIS A 49 -7.29 0.09 -9.62
CA HIS A 49 -7.66 1.19 -8.74
C HIS A 49 -9.09 1.13 -8.18
N GLN A 50 -9.95 0.22 -8.65
CA GLN A 50 -11.33 0.07 -8.18
C GLN A 50 -11.53 -1.00 -7.09
N GLN A 51 -10.46 -1.66 -6.60
CA GLN A 51 -10.51 -2.68 -5.53
C GLN A 51 -10.36 -2.14 -4.09
#